data_AF-A0A9Y3QT41-F1
#
_entry.id   AF-A0A9Y3QT41-F1
#
_cell.length_a   1.000
_cell.length_b   1.000
_cell.length_c   1.000
_cell.angle_alpha   90.00
_cell.angle_beta   90.00
_cell.angle_gamma   90.00
#
_symmetry.space_group_name_H-M   'P 1'
#
loop_
_entity.id
_entity.type
_entity.pdbx_description
1 polymer ?
#
loop_
_entity_poly.entity_id
_entity_poly.type
_entity_poly.pdbx_seq_one_letter_code
_entity_poly.pdbx_strand_id
1 'polypeptide(L)'
;MDKCIMLKCCGVKNYTDWLETTWFNKSGGLRFPYSCCNVTFPTCNGTVYQPWQIYTQGCQEELSKVIQFALKMDMWSSLLVYVVEIGLFVMVKQLMRTNRSTRYQVLEKN
;
A
#
# COMPACT_ATOMS: atom_id res chain seq x y z
N MET A 1 -1.14 -1.94 18.77
CA MET A 1 0.05 -2.79 18.50
C MET A 1 0.58 -2.33 17.16
N ASP A 2 1.41 -1.30 17.23
CA ASP A 2 1.75 -0.45 16.10
C ASP A 2 2.75 -1.19 15.22
N LYS A 3 2.25 -1.86 14.17
CA LYS A 3 3.11 -2.39 13.11
C LYS A 3 3.64 -1.20 12.32
N CYS A 4 4.79 -0.66 12.72
CA CYS A 4 5.58 0.21 11.85
C CYS A 4 5.88 -0.56 10.56
N ILE A 5 5.44 -0.01 9.42
CA ILE A 5 5.74 -0.53 8.10
C ILE A 5 7.24 -0.33 7.87
N MET A 6 8.00 -1.43 7.86
CA MET A 6 9.42 -1.37 7.52
C MET A 6 9.56 -1.42 6.00
N LEU A 7 9.92 -0.29 5.39
CA LEU A 7 10.27 -0.25 3.98
C LEU A 7 11.65 -0.90 3.78
N LYS A 8 11.79 -1.68 2.71
CA LYS A 8 13.04 -2.35 2.33
C LYS A 8 13.98 -1.39 1.61
N CYS A 9 14.43 -0.36 2.32
CA CYS A 9 15.22 0.74 1.77
C CYS A 9 16.23 1.29 2.81
N CYS A 10 17.19 2.07 2.33
CA CYS A 10 18.12 2.82 3.16
C CYS A 10 18.45 4.17 2.51
N GLY A 11 18.32 5.25 3.27
CA GLY A 11 18.52 6.61 2.75
C GLY A 11 17.34 7.09 1.90
N VAL A 12 17.44 8.31 1.36
CA VAL A 12 16.36 8.93 0.58
C VAL A 12 16.38 8.41 -0.84
N LYS A 13 17.52 8.57 -1.52
CA LYS A 13 17.82 8.08 -2.86
C LYS A 13 18.72 6.86 -2.82
N ASN A 14 19.66 6.82 -1.88
CA ASN A 14 20.63 5.74 -1.75
C ASN A 14 21.15 5.64 -0.31
N TYR A 15 21.70 4.48 0.07
CA TYR A 15 22.32 4.30 1.39
C TYR A 15 23.47 5.29 1.63
N THR A 16 24.12 5.78 0.58
CA THR A 16 25.20 6.79 0.65
C THR A 16 24.73 8.12 1.21
N ASP A 17 23.44 8.44 1.14
CA ASP A 17 22.89 9.69 1.69
C ASP A 17 23.21 9.84 3.18
N TRP A 18 23.32 8.73 3.91
CA TRP A 18 23.71 8.74 5.31
C TRP A 18 25.10 9.31 5.53
N LEU A 19 26.05 9.05 4.62
CA LEU A 19 27.45 9.47 4.76
C LEU A 19 27.59 11.00 4.81
N GLU A 20 26.66 11.72 4.18
CA GLU A 20 26.64 13.18 4.14
C GLU A 20 25.90 13.80 5.33
N THR A 21 25.24 13.00 6.18
CA THR A 21 24.45 13.51 7.30
C THR A 21 25.31 13.87 8.50
N THR A 22 24.93 14.94 9.21
CA THR A 22 25.54 15.28 10.50
C THR A 22 25.32 14.20 11.56
N TRP A 23 24.23 13.43 11.44
CA TRP A 23 23.95 12.27 12.29
C TRP A 23 25.06 11.22 12.17
N PHE A 24 25.46 10.87 10.95
CA PHE A 24 26.49 9.87 10.71
C PHE A 24 27.83 10.22 11.35
N ASN A 25 28.24 11.49 11.26
CA ASN A 25 29.44 11.99 11.94
C ASN A 25 29.30 11.90 13.47
N LYS A 26 28.13 12.24 14.03
CA LYS A 26 27.87 12.14 15.49
C LYS A 26 27.84 10.69 15.99
N SER A 27 27.41 9.74 15.14
CA SER A 27 27.37 8.31 15.45
C SER A 27 28.74 7.62 15.34
N GLY A 28 29.82 8.39 15.18
CA GLY A 28 31.17 7.88 15.04
C GLY A 28 31.54 7.46 13.61
N GLY A 29 30.70 7.74 12.61
CA GLY A 29 31.02 7.55 11.18
C GLY A 29 31.19 6.10 10.73
N LEU A 30 30.68 5.13 11.50
CA LEU A 30 30.95 3.70 11.28
C LEU A 30 29.69 2.84 11.12
N ARG A 31 28.51 3.41 11.30
CA ARG A 31 27.24 2.67 11.31
C ARG A 31 26.12 3.43 10.63
N PHE A 32 25.32 2.70 9.86
CA PHE A 32 24.00 3.05 9.39
C PHE A 32 22.94 2.69 10.45
N PRO A 33 21.73 3.28 10.38
CA PRO A 33 20.62 2.87 11.23
C PRO A 33 20.25 1.39 11.04
N TYR A 34 19.84 0.71 12.11
CA TYR A 34 19.39 -0.69 12.04
C TYR A 34 18.19 -0.89 11.11
N SER A 35 17.39 0.14 10.85
CA SER A 35 16.31 0.08 9.86
C SER A 35 16.80 -0.17 8.43
N CYS A 36 18.07 0.12 8.13
CA CYS A 36 18.70 -0.17 6.84
C CYS A 36 19.11 -1.65 6.69
N CYS A 37 19.13 -2.43 7.76
CA CYS A 37 19.54 -3.83 7.70
C CYS A 37 18.58 -4.66 6.85
N ASN A 38 19.16 -5.45 5.95
CA ASN A 38 18.40 -6.40 5.16
C ASN A 38 18.00 -7.59 6.04
N VAL A 39 16.71 -7.92 6.03
CA VAL A 39 16.10 -8.96 6.86
C VAL A 39 16.69 -10.36 6.63
N THR A 40 17.34 -10.58 5.48
CA THR A 40 18.06 -11.82 5.17
C THR A 40 19.31 -12.00 6.05
N PHE A 41 19.84 -10.93 6.65
CA PHE A 41 21.03 -10.96 7.50
C PHE A 41 20.65 -10.66 8.96
N PRO A 42 20.30 -11.68 9.77
CA PRO A 42 19.86 -11.49 11.16
C PRO A 42 20.96 -10.93 12.08
N THR A 43 22.23 -11.07 11.68
CA THR A 43 23.40 -10.55 12.41
C THR A 43 23.84 -9.17 11.93
N CYS A 44 23.03 -8.50 11.11
CA CYS A 44 23.36 -7.17 10.60
C CYS A 44 23.47 -6.16 11.75
N ASN A 45 24.64 -5.55 11.87
CA ASN A 45 24.91 -4.51 12.87
C ASN A 45 24.92 -3.09 12.27
N GLY A 46 24.48 -2.97 11.01
CA GLY A 46 24.46 -1.71 10.26
C GLY A 46 25.86 -1.14 10.01
N THR A 47 26.93 -1.92 10.10
CA THR A 47 28.29 -1.37 9.94
C THR A 47 28.60 -0.97 8.50
N VAL A 48 29.33 0.13 8.33
CA VAL A 48 29.79 0.62 7.02
C VAL A 48 30.75 -0.35 6.32
N TYR A 49 31.41 -1.22 7.08
CA TYR A 49 32.32 -2.24 6.54
C TYR A 49 31.58 -3.40 5.86
N GLN A 50 30.27 -3.53 6.06
CA GLN A 50 29.44 -4.62 5.53
C GLN A 50 28.25 -4.07 4.74
N PRO A 51 28.47 -3.26 3.67
CA PRO A 51 27.39 -2.62 2.92
C PRO A 51 26.50 -3.62 2.16
N TRP A 52 26.93 -4.87 1.98
CA TRP A 52 26.10 -5.92 1.37
C TRP A 52 25.00 -6.46 2.30
N GLN A 53 25.05 -6.16 3.60
CA GLN A 53 24.04 -6.58 4.58
C GLN A 53 22.90 -5.58 4.74
N ILE A 54 22.95 -4.44 4.06
CA ILE A 54 21.92 -3.39 4.11
C ILE A 54 21.17 -3.31 2.80
N TYR A 55 20.00 -2.67 2.82
CA TYR A 55 19.33 -2.27 1.59
C TYR A 55 20.09 -1.14 0.92
N THR A 56 20.31 -1.23 -0.39
CA THR A 56 20.98 -0.19 -1.17
C THR A 56 20.00 0.81 -1.79
N GLN A 57 18.74 0.41 -1.94
CA GLN A 57 17.69 1.21 -2.57
C GLN A 57 17.22 2.35 -1.67
N GLY A 58 16.97 3.52 -2.26
CA GLY A 58 16.42 4.67 -1.56
C GLY A 58 14.95 4.49 -1.18
N CYS A 59 14.56 5.07 -0.05
CA CYS A 59 13.18 4.99 0.43
C CYS A 59 12.20 5.79 -0.42
N GLN A 60 12.66 6.81 -1.15
CA GLN A 60 11.79 7.61 -2.02
C GLN A 60 11.20 6.75 -3.16
N GLU A 61 12.01 5.92 -3.80
CA GLU A 61 11.54 5.05 -4.89
C GLU A 61 10.62 3.96 -4.39
N GLU A 62 10.99 3.28 -3.30
CA GLU A 62 10.17 2.23 -2.71
C GLU A 62 8.83 2.76 -2.19
N LEU A 63 8.83 3.92 -1.55
CA LEU A 63 7.61 4.59 -1.12
C LEU A 63 6.72 4.97 -2.31
N SER A 64 7.32 5.50 -3.39
CA SER A 64 6.56 5.84 -4.60
C SER A 64 5.88 4.61 -5.19
N LYS A 65 6.57 3.45 -5.25
CA LYS A 65 5.98 2.19 -5.72
C LYS A 65 4.79 1.75 -4.86
N VAL A 66 4.93 1.81 -3.54
CA VAL A 66 3.85 1.45 -2.60
C VAL A 66 2.64 2.36 -2.78
N ILE A 67 2.86 3.68 -2.86
CA ILE A 67 1.78 4.66 -3.06
C ILE A 67 1.09 4.44 -4.41
N GLN A 68 1.85 4.28 -5.50
CA GLN A 68 1.28 4.04 -6.82
C GLN A 68 0.48 2.74 -6.88
N PHE A 69 0.96 1.69 -6.21
CA PHE A 69 0.23 0.43 -6.10
C PHE A 69 -1.09 0.63 -5.34
N ALA A 70 -1.06 1.31 -4.19
CA ALA A 70 -2.25 1.61 -3.40
C ALA A 70 -3.28 2.42 -4.19
N LEU A 71 -2.85 3.49 -4.89
CA LEU A 71 -3.73 4.31 -5.72
C LEU A 71 -4.37 3.51 -6.86
N LYS A 72 -3.61 2.63 -7.53
CA LYS A 72 -4.16 1.77 -8.58
C LYS A 72 -5.20 0.80 -8.01
N MET A 73 -4.89 0.18 -6.88
CA MET A 73 -5.82 -0.74 -6.21
C MET A 73 -7.11 -0.03 -5.80
N ASP A 74 -7.01 1.20 -5.31
CA ASP A 74 -8.16 2.04 -4.95
C ASP A 74 -9.07 2.27 -6.16
N MET A 75 -8.51 2.73 -7.29
CA MET A 75 -9.27 2.97 -8.52
C MET A 75 -10.05 1.74 -9.00
N TRP A 76 -9.41 0.56 -9.02
CA TRP A 76 -10.06 -0.68 -9.42
C TRP A 76 -11.15 -1.10 -8.43
N SER A 77 -10.92 -0.89 -7.14
CA SER A 77 -11.88 -1.23 -6.09
C SER A 77 -13.13 -0.36 -6.18
N SER A 78 -12.96 0.95 -6.37
CA SER A 78 -14.09 1.89 -6.51
C SER A 78 -14.94 1.57 -7.74
N LEU A 79 -14.30 1.23 -8.87
CA LEU A 79 -15.01 0.86 -10.09
C LEU A 79 -15.88 -0.40 -9.87
N LEU A 80 -15.34 -1.42 -9.20
CA LEU A 80 -16.08 -2.64 -8.90
C LEU A 80 -17.29 -2.35 -8.01
N VAL A 81 -17.10 -1.57 -6.95
CA VAL A 81 -18.18 -1.16 -6.04
C VAL A 81 -19.29 -0.45 -6.81
N TYR A 82 -18.93 0.50 -7.67
CA TYR A 82 -19.90 1.27 -8.47
C TYR A 82 -20.73 0.38 -9.41
N VAL A 83 -20.10 -0.59 -10.09
CA VAL A 83 -20.81 -1.53 -10.98
C VAL A 83 -21.78 -2.40 -10.18
N VAL A 84 -21.37 -2.88 -9.01
CA VAL A 84 -22.24 -3.68 -8.12
C VAL A 84 -23.43 -2.85 -7.65
N GLU A 85 -23.20 -1.62 -7.20
CA GLU A 85 -24.27 -0.71 -6.77
C GLU A 85 -25.29 -0.47 -7.88
N ILE A 86 -24.86 -0.13 -9.09
CA ILE A 86 -25.77 0.05 -10.24
C ILE A 86 -26.54 -1.23 -10.52
N GLY A 87 -25.87 -2.38 -10.53
CA GLY A 87 -26.51 -3.67 -10.75
C GLY A 87 -27.64 -3.93 -9.75
N LEU A 88 -27.39 -3.67 -8.46
CA LEU A 88 -28.39 -3.77 -7.41
C LEU A 88 -29.57 -2.82 -7.64
N PHE A 89 -29.31 -1.55 -7.98
CA PHE A 89 -30.37 -0.59 -8.28
C PHE A 89 -31.24 -1.00 -9.46
N VAL A 90 -30.64 -1.53 -10.53
CA VAL A 90 -31.37 -2.02 -11.70
C VAL A 90 -32.24 -3.23 -11.33
N MET A 91 -31.68 -4.20 -10.60
CA MET A 91 -32.42 -5.39 -10.16
C MET A 91 -33.60 -5.02 -9.26
N VAL A 92 -33.41 -4.12 -8.30
CA VAL A 92 -34.50 -3.63 -7.43
C VAL A 92 -35.58 -2.93 -8.26
N LYS A 93 -35.20 -2.08 -9.22
CA LYS A 93 -36.17 -1.44 -10.14
C LYS A 93 -36.95 -2.46 -10.96
N GLN A 94 -36.28 -3.49 -11.48
CA GLN A 94 -36.93 -4.56 -12.23
C GLN A 94 -37.90 -5.35 -11.33
N LEU A 95 -37.47 -5.75 -10.14
CA LEU A 95 -38.33 -6.44 -9.16
C LEU A 95 -39.55 -5.61 -8.77
N MET A 96 -39.39 -4.30 -8.54
CA MET A 96 -40.51 -3.40 -8.26
C MET A 96 -41.48 -3.30 -9.45
N ARG A 97 -40.97 -3.20 -10.69
CA ARG A 97 -41.81 -3.18 -11.90
C ARG A 97 -42.60 -4.48 -12.07
N THR A 98 -41.93 -5.63 -11.94
CA THR A 98 -42.56 -6.95 -12.06
C THR A 98 -43.62 -7.15 -10.98
N ASN A 99 -43.29 -6.93 -9.70
CA ASN A 99 -44.24 -7.05 -8.60
C ASN A 99 -45.47 -6.14 -8.76
N ARG A 100 -45.26 -4.89 -9.20
CA ARG A 100 -46.35 -3.94 -9.44
C ARG A 100 -47.26 -4.41 -10.57
N SER A 101 -46.69 -4.89 -11.68
CA SER A 101 -47.45 -5.44 -12.81
C SER A 101 -48.31 -6.63 -12.39
N THR A 102 -47.74 -7.57 -11.62
CA THR A 102 -48.47 -8.74 -11.12
C THR A 102 -49.61 -8.35 -10.18
N ARG A 103 -49.40 -7.37 -9.29
CA ARG A 103 -50.44 -6.87 -8.38
C ARG A 103 -51.62 -6.23 -9.14
N TYR A 104 -51.34 -5.46 -10.20
CA TYR A 104 -52.43 -4.88 -11.02
C TYR A 104 -53.28 -5.96 -11.69
N GLN A 105 -52.67 -7.00 -12.25
CA GLN A 105 -53.43 -8.09 -12.87
C GLN A 105 -54.28 -8.89 -11.87
N VAL A 106 -53.86 -8.97 -10.61
CA VAL A 106 -54.66 -9.61 -9.55
C VAL A 106 -55.85 -8.75 -9.13
N LEU A 107 -55.71 -7.42 -9.10
CA LEU A 107 -56.81 -6.50 -8.77
C LEU A 107 -57.87 -6.41 -9.88
N GLU A 108 -57.48 -6.60 -11.15
CA GLU A 108 -58.41 -6.59 -12.28
C GLU A 108 -59.25 -7.89 -12.35
N LYS A 109 -58.78 -8.97 -11.74
CA LYS A 109 -59.41 -10.30 -11.80
C LYS A 109 -60.42 -10.56 -10.67
N ASN A 110 -60.64 -9.60 -9.78
CA ASN A 110 -61.51 -9.74 -8.60
C ASN A 110 -62.54 -8.61 -8.55
#